data_AF-A0A958N6Y7-F1
#
_entry.id   AF-A0A958N6Y7-F1
#
_cell.length_a   1.000
_cell.length_b   1.000
_cell.length_c   1.000
_cell.angle_alpha   90.00
_cell.angle_beta   90.00
_cell.angle_gamma   90.00
#
_symmetry.space_group_name_H-M   'P 1'
#
loop_
_entity.id
_entity.type
_entity.pdbx_description
1 polymer ?
#
loop_
_entity_poly.entity_id
_entity_poly.type
_entity_poly.pdbx_seq_one_letter_code
_entity_poly.pdbx_strand_id
1 'polypeptide(L)'
;MKIDLKKFIQQDDPIVADGGLVTALYDKGYYINRSFEELSVTDPQAVREVSKSYKAAGASFLKTNTFNAVLPKLIKNGIPEQHENILRASCKLAKEVANDEVYVLGTIGPLGVVIEPLGPTSIDEARNYFQKNVNIFIEEGVDAILFTSFHDLRELETGLQAVKEIHSDIPVFAQIGIQESMKTSFGSTLEEFVDLTNKYNVDVIGISGEVGPSGSLT
;
A
#
# COMPACT_ATOMS: atom_id res chain seq x y z
N MET A 1 -22.06 7.01 -9.01
CA MET A 1 -20.86 7.62 -9.62
C MET A 1 -20.06 8.24 -8.49
N LYS A 2 -18.84 7.75 -8.28
CA LYS A 2 -17.92 8.29 -7.28
C LYS A 2 -17.63 9.77 -7.56
N ILE A 3 -17.61 10.58 -6.50
CA ILE A 3 -17.22 11.99 -6.60
C ILE A 3 -15.69 12.09 -6.71
N ASP A 4 -15.17 13.31 -6.83
CA ASP A 4 -13.73 13.55 -6.76
C ASP A 4 -13.16 13.06 -5.42
N LEU A 5 -12.06 12.29 -5.45
CA LEU A 5 -11.48 11.67 -4.26
C LEU A 5 -11.00 12.72 -3.25
N LYS A 6 -10.40 13.83 -3.70
CA LYS A 6 -9.91 14.89 -2.79
C LYS A 6 -11.07 15.56 -2.05
N LYS A 7 -12.23 15.72 -2.70
CA LYS A 7 -13.45 16.16 -2.01
C LYS A 7 -14.00 15.11 -1.06
N PHE A 8 -13.97 13.83 -1.45
CA PHE A 8 -14.48 12.74 -0.65
C PHE A 8 -13.72 12.59 0.68
N ILE A 9 -12.40 12.71 0.69
CA ILE A 9 -11.59 12.59 1.92
C ILE A 9 -11.67 13.81 2.84
N GLN A 10 -12.26 14.91 2.39
CA GLN A 10 -12.43 16.14 3.17
C GLN A 10 -13.79 16.25 3.88
N GLN A 11 -14.65 15.24 3.74
CA GLN A 11 -15.94 15.23 4.44
C GLN A 11 -15.75 15.02 5.95
N ASP A 12 -16.75 15.44 6.73
CA ASP A 12 -16.72 15.32 8.19
C ASP A 12 -17.03 13.89 8.69
N ASP A 13 -17.72 13.09 7.88
CA ASP A 13 -18.11 11.72 8.24
C ASP A 13 -16.90 10.76 8.21
N PRO A 14 -16.76 9.87 9.21
CA PRO A 14 -15.72 8.84 9.20
C PRO A 14 -15.80 7.94 7.97
N ILE A 15 -14.66 7.77 7.29
CA ILE A 15 -14.55 6.92 6.11
C ILE A 15 -13.93 5.58 6.50
N VAL A 16 -14.58 4.49 6.11
CA VAL A 16 -14.13 3.13 6.41
C VAL A 16 -13.36 2.55 5.22
N ALA A 17 -12.13 2.09 5.45
CA ALA A 17 -11.35 1.32 4.48
C ALA A 17 -11.56 -0.19 4.67
N ASP A 18 -11.12 -1.00 3.70
CA ASP A 18 -11.10 -2.46 3.81
C ASP A 18 -10.10 -2.97 4.87
N GLY A 19 -10.24 -4.24 5.24
CA GLY A 19 -9.41 -4.90 6.25
C GLY A 19 -8.13 -5.53 5.71
N GLY A 20 -7.64 -6.56 6.41
CA GLY A 20 -6.47 -7.33 6.02
C GLY A 20 -6.80 -8.35 4.93
N LEU A 21 -6.26 -8.15 3.72
CA LEU A 21 -6.39 -9.12 2.62
C LEU A 21 -5.66 -10.43 2.93
N VAL A 22 -4.41 -10.34 3.39
CA VAL A 22 -3.56 -11.52 3.67
C VAL A 22 -4.17 -12.39 4.78
N THR A 23 -4.66 -11.79 5.86
CA THR A 23 -5.33 -12.53 6.95
C THR A 23 -6.61 -13.20 6.47
N ALA A 24 -7.43 -12.52 5.66
CA ALA A 24 -8.65 -13.11 5.13
C ALA A 24 -8.37 -14.24 4.11
N LEU A 25 -7.28 -14.14 3.34
CA LEU A 25 -6.82 -15.22 2.46
C LEU A 25 -6.25 -16.40 3.29
N TYR A 26 -5.56 -16.11 4.39
CA TYR A 26 -5.09 -17.15 5.30
C TYR A 26 -6.25 -17.95 5.89
N ASP A 27 -7.30 -17.27 6.35
CA ASP A 27 -8.53 -17.92 6.87
C ASP A 27 -9.25 -18.78 5.82
N LYS A 28 -9.02 -18.51 4.53
CA LYS A 28 -9.52 -19.33 3.40
C LYS A 28 -8.62 -20.52 3.06
N GLY A 29 -7.54 -20.75 3.81
CA GLY A 29 -6.66 -21.92 3.66
C GLY A 29 -5.41 -21.70 2.81
N TYR A 30 -5.03 -20.45 2.52
CA TYR A 30 -3.74 -20.14 1.91
C TYR A 30 -2.67 -19.92 2.98
N TYR A 31 -1.50 -20.53 2.80
CA TYR A 31 -0.43 -20.49 3.81
C TYR A 31 0.75 -19.62 3.38
N ILE A 32 1.56 -19.22 4.36
CA ILE A 32 2.69 -18.29 4.23
C ILE A 32 3.90 -18.84 3.46
N ASN A 33 3.79 -20.03 2.85
CA ASN A 33 4.86 -20.65 2.07
C ASN A 33 4.96 -20.12 0.63
N ARG A 34 4.11 -19.17 0.25
CA ARG A 34 4.08 -18.53 -1.07
C ARG A 34 3.71 -17.04 -0.95
N SER A 35 3.88 -16.29 -2.02
CA SER A 35 3.40 -14.90 -2.07
C SER A 35 1.88 -14.89 -2.18
N PHE A 36 1.20 -14.15 -1.31
CA PHE A 36 -0.26 -13.99 -1.41
C PHE A 36 -0.65 -13.11 -2.61
N GLU A 37 0.25 -12.26 -3.07
CA GLU A 37 0.05 -11.39 -4.23
C GLU A 37 -0.04 -12.21 -5.53
N GLU A 38 0.63 -13.37 -5.61
CA GLU A 38 0.53 -14.30 -6.74
C GLU A 38 -0.91 -14.81 -6.97
N LEU A 39 -1.76 -14.76 -5.93
CA LEU A 39 -3.15 -15.20 -6.01
C LEU A 39 -3.98 -14.35 -6.96
N SER A 40 -3.60 -13.09 -7.18
CA SER A 40 -4.26 -12.26 -8.18
C SER A 40 -4.17 -12.84 -9.60
N VAL A 41 -3.16 -13.69 -9.85
CA VAL A 41 -2.96 -14.39 -11.13
C VAL A 41 -3.40 -15.85 -11.04
N THR A 42 -3.01 -16.56 -9.98
CA THR A 42 -3.17 -18.02 -9.86
C THR A 42 -4.55 -18.43 -9.34
N ASP A 43 -5.17 -17.61 -8.49
CA ASP A 43 -6.52 -17.84 -7.95
C ASP A 43 -7.28 -16.50 -7.77
N PRO A 44 -7.60 -15.83 -8.88
CA PRO A 44 -8.21 -14.49 -8.84
C PRO A 44 -9.60 -14.50 -8.17
N GLN A 45 -10.27 -15.65 -8.11
CA GLN A 45 -11.58 -15.76 -7.46
C GLN A 45 -11.46 -15.58 -5.95
N ALA A 46 -10.44 -16.16 -5.31
CA ALA A 46 -10.23 -16.00 -3.88
C ALA A 46 -9.98 -14.54 -3.48
N VAL A 47 -9.12 -13.84 -4.23
CA VAL A 47 -8.84 -12.41 -3.99
C VAL A 47 -10.12 -11.58 -4.18
N ARG A 48 -10.86 -11.85 -5.26
CA ARG A 48 -12.13 -11.19 -5.56
C ARG A 48 -13.17 -11.39 -4.47
N GLU A 49 -13.30 -12.60 -3.93
CA GLU A 49 -14.25 -12.89 -2.84
C GLU A 49 -13.92 -12.09 -1.58
N VAL A 50 -12.64 -12.00 -1.22
CA VAL A 50 -12.19 -11.19 -0.07
C VAL A 50 -12.46 -9.70 -0.31
N SER A 51 -12.10 -9.16 -1.48
CA SER A 51 -12.40 -7.75 -1.78
C SER A 51 -13.92 -7.48 -1.80
N LYS A 52 -14.72 -8.41 -2.32
CA LYS A 52 -16.19 -8.30 -2.33
C LYS A 52 -16.77 -8.30 -0.92
N SER A 53 -16.24 -9.11 0.00
CA SER A 53 -16.74 -9.14 1.37
C SER A 53 -16.48 -7.81 2.09
N TYR A 54 -15.32 -7.18 1.87
CA TYR A 54 -15.04 -5.84 2.41
C TYR A 54 -15.93 -4.75 1.81
N LYS A 55 -16.16 -4.78 0.49
CA LYS A 55 -17.12 -3.88 -0.15
C LYS A 55 -18.53 -4.05 0.43
N ALA A 56 -18.99 -5.30 0.59
CA ALA A 56 -20.30 -5.62 1.16
C ALA A 56 -20.41 -5.20 2.64
N ALA A 57 -19.30 -5.15 3.37
CA ALA A 57 -19.23 -4.65 4.74
C ALA A 57 -19.23 -3.10 4.84
N GLY A 58 -19.24 -2.38 3.71
CA GLY A 58 -19.32 -0.91 3.68
C GLY A 58 -17.98 -0.20 3.49
N ALA A 59 -16.93 -0.90 3.07
CA ALA A 59 -15.64 -0.25 2.77
C ALA A 59 -15.78 0.74 1.60
N SER A 60 -15.34 1.97 1.82
CA SER A 60 -15.24 3.04 0.80
C SER A 60 -13.94 2.97 0.00
N PHE A 61 -12.94 2.27 0.53
CA PHE A 61 -11.66 2.03 -0.12
C PHE A 61 -11.37 0.53 -0.20
N LEU A 62 -10.94 0.07 -1.37
CA LEU A 62 -10.38 -1.26 -1.56
C LEU A 62 -8.88 -1.16 -1.89
N LYS A 63 -8.06 -1.89 -1.15
CA LYS A 63 -6.63 -2.02 -1.42
C LYS A 63 -6.40 -3.06 -2.51
N THR A 64 -5.46 -2.80 -3.41
CA THR A 64 -4.95 -3.82 -4.32
C THR A 64 -4.17 -4.89 -3.53
N ASN A 65 -4.25 -6.15 -3.97
CA ASN A 65 -3.49 -7.26 -3.37
C ASN A 65 -2.00 -7.21 -3.77
N THR A 66 -1.30 -6.15 -3.37
CA THR A 66 0.05 -5.80 -3.87
C THR A 66 1.02 -5.37 -2.78
N PHE A 67 0.68 -5.55 -1.50
CA PHE A 67 1.49 -5.09 -0.37
C PHE A 67 2.94 -5.60 -0.44
N ASN A 68 3.18 -6.89 -0.73
CA ASN A 68 4.52 -7.43 -0.97
C ASN A 68 4.88 -7.57 -2.45
N ALA A 69 4.08 -7.05 -3.38
CA ALA A 69 4.38 -7.08 -4.83
C ALA A 69 5.39 -6.00 -5.22
N VAL A 70 6.48 -5.91 -4.46
CA VAL A 70 7.66 -5.09 -4.73
C VAL A 70 8.80 -6.01 -5.13
N LEU A 71 9.58 -5.59 -6.12
CA LEU A 71 10.53 -6.47 -6.80
C LEU A 71 11.51 -7.20 -5.85
N PRO A 72 12.12 -6.55 -4.82
CA PRO A 72 13.01 -7.25 -3.90
C PRO A 72 12.34 -8.38 -3.11
N LYS A 73 11.05 -8.26 -2.77
CA LYS A 73 10.31 -9.33 -2.08
C LYS A 73 9.97 -10.46 -3.04
N LEU A 74 9.54 -10.16 -4.26
CA LEU A 74 9.27 -11.19 -5.27
C LEU A 74 10.52 -11.97 -5.69
N ILE A 75 11.71 -11.33 -5.70
CA ILE A 75 12.99 -12.02 -5.86
C ILE A 75 13.19 -13.06 -4.75
N LYS A 76 12.96 -12.67 -3.48
CA LYS A 76 13.06 -13.59 -2.33
C LYS A 76 12.04 -14.74 -2.40
N ASN A 77 10.88 -14.50 -3.00
CA ASN A 77 9.86 -15.51 -3.25
C ASN A 77 10.11 -16.37 -4.51
N GLY A 78 11.15 -16.06 -5.30
CA GLY A 78 11.51 -16.84 -6.49
C GLY A 78 10.61 -16.61 -7.71
N ILE A 79 9.88 -15.49 -7.76
CA ILE A 79 8.96 -15.14 -8.87
C ILE A 79 9.11 -13.68 -9.36
N PRO A 80 10.33 -13.14 -9.53
CA PRO A 80 10.51 -11.74 -9.93
C PRO A 80 9.90 -11.40 -11.31
N GLU A 81 9.85 -12.36 -12.22
CA GLU A 81 9.25 -12.22 -13.56
C GLU A 81 7.74 -12.03 -13.53
N GLN A 82 7.07 -12.39 -12.42
CA GLN A 82 5.63 -12.18 -12.25
C GLN A 82 5.27 -10.78 -11.74
N HIS A 83 6.24 -9.91 -11.45
CA HIS A 83 6.02 -8.60 -10.84
C HIS A 83 4.94 -7.79 -11.56
N GLU A 84 5.07 -7.61 -12.87
CA GLU A 84 4.09 -6.84 -13.66
C GLU A 84 2.73 -7.54 -13.73
N ASN A 85 2.72 -8.86 -13.98
CA ASN A 85 1.48 -9.64 -14.06
C ASN A 85 0.67 -9.56 -12.77
N ILE A 86 1.33 -9.68 -11.63
CA ILE A 86 0.73 -9.59 -10.29
C ILE A 86 0.14 -8.21 -10.06
N LEU A 87 0.90 -7.14 -10.33
CA LEU A 87 0.43 -5.76 -10.13
C LEU A 87 -0.80 -5.46 -10.99
N ARG A 88 -0.73 -5.77 -12.29
CA ARG A 88 -1.83 -5.52 -13.22
C ARG A 88 -3.07 -6.33 -12.87
N ALA A 89 -2.92 -7.63 -12.59
CA ALA A 89 -4.04 -8.48 -12.21
C ALA A 89 -4.70 -8.00 -10.92
N SER A 90 -3.91 -7.60 -9.92
CA SER A 90 -4.42 -7.08 -8.65
C SER A 90 -5.18 -5.76 -8.82
N CYS A 91 -4.69 -4.85 -9.66
CA CYS A 91 -5.38 -3.60 -9.97
C CYS A 91 -6.72 -3.87 -10.67
N LYS A 92 -6.71 -4.71 -11.71
CA LYS A 92 -7.92 -5.07 -12.46
C LYS A 92 -8.99 -5.70 -11.57
N LEU A 93 -8.60 -6.64 -10.70
CA LEU A 93 -9.52 -7.28 -9.75
C LEU A 93 -10.12 -6.26 -8.78
N ALA A 94 -9.28 -5.40 -8.19
CA ALA A 94 -9.75 -4.38 -7.26
C ALA A 94 -10.73 -3.42 -7.95
N LYS A 95 -10.43 -2.95 -9.17
CA LYS A 95 -11.32 -2.07 -9.94
C LYS A 95 -12.63 -2.74 -10.32
N GLU A 96 -12.57 -4.00 -10.73
CA GLU A 96 -13.77 -4.75 -11.10
C GLU A 96 -14.71 -4.93 -9.91
N VAL A 97 -14.17 -5.25 -8.73
CA VAL A 97 -14.96 -5.35 -7.49
C VAL A 97 -15.46 -3.98 -7.06
N ALA A 98 -14.59 -2.98 -7.12
CA ALA A 98 -14.91 -1.63 -6.68
C ALA A 98 -16.09 -1.05 -7.46
N ASN A 99 -16.08 -1.22 -8.77
CA ASN A 99 -16.98 -0.52 -9.69
C ASN A 99 -16.91 1.02 -9.47
N ASP A 100 -17.80 1.80 -10.07
CA ASP A 100 -17.86 3.26 -9.86
C ASP A 100 -18.47 3.68 -8.50
N GLU A 101 -18.34 2.82 -7.47
CA GLU A 101 -18.97 2.95 -6.15
C GLU A 101 -17.97 3.12 -5.00
N VAL A 102 -16.78 2.53 -5.10
CA VAL A 102 -15.71 2.63 -4.07
C VAL A 102 -14.38 2.94 -4.74
N TYR A 103 -13.45 3.52 -4.00
CA TYR A 103 -12.15 3.92 -4.53
C TYR A 103 -11.12 2.80 -4.41
N VAL A 104 -10.18 2.73 -5.35
CA VAL A 104 -9.11 1.72 -5.37
C VAL A 104 -7.77 2.34 -5.00
N LEU A 105 -7.11 1.77 -3.99
CA LEU A 105 -5.80 2.18 -3.51
C LEU A 105 -4.72 1.22 -4.01
N GLY A 106 -3.85 1.71 -4.90
CA GLY A 106 -2.63 1.01 -5.31
C GLY A 106 -1.68 0.88 -4.12
N THR A 107 -1.60 -0.30 -3.53
CA THR A 107 -0.96 -0.51 -2.23
C THR A 107 0.50 -0.94 -2.39
N ILE A 108 1.39 -0.24 -1.71
CA ILE A 108 2.84 -0.49 -1.64
C ILE A 108 3.21 -0.67 -0.18
N GLY A 109 3.81 -1.81 0.15
CA GLY A 109 4.50 -2.02 1.42
C GLY A 109 6.01 -1.71 1.31
N PRO A 110 6.75 -1.83 2.41
CA PRO A 110 8.22 -1.68 2.40
C PRO A 110 8.87 -2.67 1.43
N LEU A 111 9.99 -2.29 0.84
CA LEU A 111 10.83 -3.12 -0.04
C LEU A 111 11.44 -4.32 0.71
N GLY A 112 11.59 -4.21 2.04
CA GLY A 112 12.23 -5.25 2.85
C GLY A 112 13.73 -5.38 2.56
N VAL A 113 14.36 -4.26 2.20
CA VAL A 113 15.80 -4.08 2.06
C VAL A 113 16.23 -2.93 2.97
N VAL A 114 17.53 -2.86 3.28
CA VAL A 114 18.09 -1.75 4.04
C VAL A 114 18.77 -0.81 3.06
N ILE A 115 18.30 0.43 3.00
CA ILE A 115 18.84 1.48 2.12
C ILE A 115 20.11 2.07 2.73
N GLU A 116 21.04 2.50 1.88
CA GLU A 116 22.26 3.22 2.25
C GLU A 116 22.01 4.38 3.25
N PRO A 117 23.00 4.72 4.08
CA PRO A 117 24.30 4.05 4.24
C PRO A 117 24.23 2.79 5.13
N LEU A 118 23.06 2.43 5.67
CA LEU A 118 22.92 1.30 6.60
C LEU A 118 22.90 -0.07 5.91
N GLY A 119 22.63 -0.10 4.60
CA GLY A 119 22.59 -1.32 3.82
C GLY A 119 23.09 -1.14 2.40
N PRO A 120 23.08 -2.22 1.61
CA PRO A 120 23.74 -2.26 0.30
C PRO A 120 22.90 -1.67 -0.84
N THR A 121 21.60 -1.46 -0.64
CA THR A 121 20.70 -0.93 -1.66
C THR A 121 20.83 0.60 -1.71
N SER A 122 21.15 1.15 -2.88
CA SER A 122 21.23 2.61 -3.03
C SER A 122 19.84 3.25 -3.05
N ILE A 123 19.77 4.55 -2.78
CA ILE A 123 18.53 5.32 -2.89
C ILE A 123 17.97 5.23 -4.32
N ASP A 124 18.83 5.30 -5.34
CA ASP A 124 18.40 5.23 -6.74
C ASP A 124 17.83 3.85 -7.11
N GLU A 125 18.40 2.77 -6.56
CA GLU A 125 17.88 1.42 -6.76
C GLU A 125 16.51 1.27 -6.08
N ALA A 126 16.38 1.72 -4.84
CA ALA A 126 15.10 1.75 -4.12
C ALA A 126 14.04 2.59 -4.85
N ARG A 127 14.42 3.77 -5.36
CA ARG A 127 13.54 4.64 -6.14
C ARG A 127 13.05 3.95 -7.40
N ASN A 128 13.93 3.27 -8.14
CA ASN A 128 13.55 2.50 -9.33
C ASN A 128 12.53 1.39 -8.99
N TYR A 129 12.70 0.69 -7.86
CA TYR A 129 11.72 -0.31 -7.42
C TYR A 129 10.34 0.31 -7.19
N PHE A 130 10.24 1.46 -6.52
CA PHE A 130 8.97 2.16 -6.35
C PHE A 130 8.41 2.68 -7.67
N GLN A 131 9.23 3.28 -8.53
CA GLN A 131 8.80 3.80 -9.84
C GLN A 131 8.13 2.73 -10.70
N LYS A 132 8.63 1.48 -10.69
CA LYS A 132 8.00 0.36 -11.41
C LYS A 132 6.57 0.08 -10.92
N ASN A 133 6.35 0.03 -9.61
CA ASN A 133 5.02 -0.15 -9.04
C ASN A 133 4.10 1.04 -9.38
N VAL A 134 4.60 2.26 -9.20
CA VAL A 134 3.85 3.49 -9.45
C VAL A 134 3.40 3.57 -10.90
N ASN A 135 4.30 3.35 -11.88
CA ASN A 135 3.95 3.39 -13.31
C ASN A 135 2.78 2.45 -13.64
N ILE A 136 2.81 1.21 -13.15
CA ILE A 136 1.74 0.24 -13.38
C ILE A 136 0.43 0.69 -12.73
N PHE A 137 0.48 1.26 -11.52
CA PHE A 137 -0.72 1.78 -10.86
C PHE A 137 -1.36 2.95 -11.62
N ILE A 138 -0.55 3.85 -12.18
CA ILE A 138 -1.04 4.93 -13.04
C ILE A 138 -1.68 4.37 -14.30
N GLU A 139 -1.01 3.43 -14.97
CA GLU A 139 -1.51 2.80 -16.21
C GLU A 139 -2.83 2.03 -16.00
N GLU A 140 -2.96 1.30 -14.89
CA GLU A 140 -4.18 0.56 -14.55
C GLU A 140 -5.28 1.47 -13.96
N GLY A 141 -4.94 2.74 -13.69
CA GLY A 141 -5.87 3.78 -13.26
C GLY A 141 -6.46 3.51 -11.87
N VAL A 142 -5.60 3.30 -10.87
CA VAL A 142 -5.99 3.35 -9.46
C VAL A 142 -6.36 4.78 -9.06
N ASP A 143 -7.18 4.94 -8.02
CA ASP A 143 -7.67 6.25 -7.59
C ASP A 143 -6.66 7.00 -6.70
N ALA A 144 -5.81 6.26 -5.97
CA ALA A 144 -4.72 6.80 -5.17
C ALA A 144 -3.61 5.75 -4.96
N ILE A 145 -2.45 6.22 -4.51
CA ILE A 145 -1.34 5.35 -4.09
C ILE A 145 -1.26 5.33 -2.58
N LEU A 146 -1.24 4.13 -2.00
CA LEU A 146 -1.11 3.92 -0.57
C LEU A 146 0.27 3.31 -0.27
N PHE A 147 1.11 4.05 0.44
CA PHE A 147 2.25 3.51 1.17
C PHE A 147 1.79 3.09 2.56
N THR A 148 1.93 1.82 2.92
CA THR A 148 1.42 1.33 4.21
C THR A 148 2.44 0.49 4.96
N SER A 149 2.42 0.55 6.28
CA SER A 149 3.30 -0.17 7.20
C SER A 149 4.78 0.11 6.97
N PHE A 150 5.15 1.37 6.70
CA PHE A 150 6.55 1.79 6.61
C PHE A 150 7.17 2.00 8.00
N HIS A 151 8.44 1.67 8.14
CA HIS A 151 9.18 1.84 9.39
C HIS A 151 10.40 2.75 9.26
N ASP A 152 11.06 2.78 8.09
CA ASP A 152 12.14 3.71 7.78
C ASP A 152 11.56 4.89 6.98
N LEU A 153 11.60 6.10 7.56
CA LEU A 153 11.10 7.30 6.87
C LEU A 153 11.90 7.65 5.61
N ARG A 154 13.17 7.23 5.51
CA ARG A 154 13.98 7.43 4.30
C ARG A 154 13.51 6.56 3.14
N GLU A 155 13.07 5.34 3.46
CA GLU A 155 12.46 4.44 2.49
C GLU A 155 11.11 5.00 2.01
N LEU A 156 10.28 5.47 2.95
CA LEU A 156 9.02 6.13 2.62
C LEU A 156 9.24 7.38 1.75
N GLU A 157 10.18 8.24 2.12
CA GLU A 157 10.56 9.43 1.36
C GLU A 157 10.95 9.08 -0.08
N THR A 158 11.73 8.01 -0.27
CA THR A 158 12.13 7.53 -1.59
C THR A 158 10.93 7.10 -2.43
N GLY A 159 9.94 6.44 -1.83
CA GLY A 159 8.67 6.10 -2.48
C GLY A 159 7.83 7.34 -2.83
N LEU A 160 7.73 8.31 -1.92
CA LEU A 160 7.02 9.57 -2.16
C LEU A 160 7.64 10.38 -3.30
N GLN A 161 8.98 10.43 -3.36
CA GLN A 161 9.71 11.03 -4.48
C GLN A 161 9.34 10.36 -5.81
N ALA A 162 9.36 9.02 -5.86
CA ALA A 162 9.01 8.27 -7.06
C ALA A 162 7.60 8.61 -7.58
N VAL A 163 6.61 8.77 -6.66
CA VAL A 163 5.27 9.18 -7.05
C VAL A 163 5.26 10.60 -7.62
N LYS A 164 5.89 11.56 -6.94
CA LYS A 164 5.87 12.97 -7.39
C LYS A 164 6.59 13.19 -8.71
N GLU A 165 7.61 12.40 -9.01
CA GLU A 165 8.32 12.43 -10.31
C GLU A 165 7.46 11.89 -11.46
N ILE A 166 6.66 10.85 -11.22
CA ILE A 166 5.85 10.18 -12.26
C ILE A 166 4.51 10.89 -12.45
N HIS A 167 3.82 11.20 -11.35
CA HIS A 167 2.47 11.75 -11.37
C HIS A 167 2.25 12.65 -10.13
N SER A 168 2.61 13.93 -10.23
CA SER A 168 2.59 14.87 -9.10
C SER A 168 1.24 15.00 -8.40
N ASP A 169 0.15 14.84 -9.15
CA ASP A 169 -1.20 15.19 -8.71
C ASP A 169 -2.04 14.00 -8.21
N ILE A 170 -1.54 12.76 -8.35
CA ILE A 170 -2.30 11.59 -7.89
C ILE A 170 -2.39 11.64 -6.36
N PRO A 171 -3.57 11.39 -5.77
CA PRO A 171 -3.69 11.34 -4.32
C PRO A 171 -2.77 10.28 -3.71
N VAL A 172 -2.11 10.65 -2.60
CA VAL A 172 -1.19 9.78 -1.88
C VAL A 172 -1.64 9.61 -0.43
N PHE A 173 -1.64 8.36 0.01
CA PHE A 173 -1.90 7.96 1.37
C PHE A 173 -0.60 7.38 1.92
N ALA A 174 -0.16 7.82 3.10
CA ALA A 174 1.06 7.32 3.74
C ALA A 174 0.75 6.85 5.16
N GLN A 175 1.19 5.64 5.49
CA GLN A 175 1.04 5.06 6.81
C GLN A 175 2.35 4.44 7.29
N ILE A 176 2.66 4.69 8.55
CA ILE A 176 3.82 4.11 9.24
C ILE A 176 3.39 3.12 10.31
N GLY A 177 4.25 2.14 10.58
CA GLY A 177 4.13 1.25 11.73
C GLY A 177 4.90 1.82 12.93
N ILE A 178 4.22 1.95 14.07
CA ILE A 178 4.81 2.40 15.33
C ILE A 178 4.80 1.29 16.37
N GLN A 179 5.71 1.39 17.32
CA GLN A 179 5.75 0.59 18.53
C GLN A 179 4.99 1.28 19.67
N GLU A 180 4.84 0.59 20.81
CA GLU A 180 4.27 1.16 22.04
C GLU A 180 4.99 2.44 22.52
N SER A 181 6.23 2.66 22.07
CA SER A 181 7.02 3.87 22.36
C SER A 181 6.64 5.09 21.51
N MET A 182 5.62 5.00 20.65
CA MET A 182 5.20 6.04 19.69
C MET A 182 6.28 6.41 18.67
N LYS A 183 7.20 5.48 18.41
CA LYS A 183 8.26 5.59 17.40
C LYS A 183 8.19 4.43 16.43
N THR A 184 8.70 4.63 15.22
CA THR A 184 8.93 3.51 14.30
C THR A 184 10.03 2.59 14.83
N SER A 185 10.13 1.38 14.30
CA SER A 185 11.22 0.45 14.65
C SER A 185 12.62 0.94 14.25
N PHE A 186 12.70 1.97 13.40
CA PHE A 186 13.93 2.69 13.06
C PHE A 186 14.18 3.93 13.94
N GLY A 187 13.31 4.18 14.93
CA GLY A 187 13.47 5.24 15.92
C GLY A 187 12.90 6.61 15.51
N SER A 188 12.24 6.70 14.35
CA SER A 188 11.61 7.94 13.90
C SER A 188 10.36 8.27 14.71
N THR A 189 10.15 9.56 14.94
CA THR A 189 9.03 10.15 15.67
C THR A 189 7.83 10.44 14.77
N LEU A 190 6.66 10.69 15.37
CA LEU A 190 5.47 11.11 14.64
C LEU A 190 5.64 12.51 14.03
N GLU A 191 6.34 13.40 14.72
CA GLU A 191 6.65 14.75 14.24
C GLU A 191 7.49 14.70 12.96
N GLU A 192 8.55 13.89 12.93
CA GLU A 192 9.36 13.69 11.72
C GLU A 192 8.53 13.11 10.56
N PHE A 193 7.59 12.22 10.86
CA PHE A 193 6.66 11.68 9.85
C PHE A 193 5.70 12.75 9.31
N VAL A 194 5.15 13.61 10.17
CA VAL A 194 4.30 14.74 9.77
C VAL A 194 5.08 15.73 8.91
N ASP A 195 6.32 16.07 9.30
CA ASP A 195 7.18 16.97 8.53
C ASP A 195 7.48 16.41 7.13
N LEU A 196 7.80 15.11 7.05
CA LEU A 196 8.03 14.43 5.77
C LEU A 196 6.78 14.46 4.89
N THR A 197 5.62 14.10 5.43
CA THR A 197 4.37 14.03 4.67
C THR A 197 3.89 15.41 4.20
N ASN A 198 4.10 16.45 5.01
CA ASN A 198 3.89 17.86 4.61
C ASN A 198 4.81 18.28 3.46
N LYS A 199 6.11 17.95 3.53
CA LYS A 199 7.09 18.24 2.47
C LYS A 199 6.65 17.69 1.11
N TYR A 200 5.98 16.54 1.09
CA TYR A 200 5.50 15.89 -0.13
C TYR A 200 4.01 16.11 -0.44
N ASN A 201 3.29 16.94 0.32
CA ASN A 201 1.85 17.16 0.15
C ASN A 201 1.06 15.83 0.06
N VAL A 202 1.26 14.96 1.04
CA VAL A 202 0.49 13.71 1.17
C VAL A 202 -0.94 14.04 1.59
N ASP A 203 -1.93 13.43 0.94
CA ASP A 203 -3.35 13.76 1.12
C ASP A 203 -3.94 13.11 2.39
N VAL A 204 -3.49 11.89 2.74
CA VAL A 204 -3.92 11.19 3.96
C VAL A 204 -2.71 10.58 4.66
N ILE A 205 -2.56 10.85 5.94
CA ILE A 205 -1.51 10.27 6.78
C ILE A 205 -2.12 9.42 7.88
N GLY A 206 -1.41 8.39 8.33
CA GLY A 206 -1.90 7.57 9.43
C GLY A 206 -0.90 6.55 9.92
N ILE A 207 -1.42 5.63 10.73
CA ILE A 207 -0.66 4.56 11.36
C ILE A 207 -1.29 3.24 10.94
N SER A 208 -0.48 2.22 10.66
CA SER A 208 -0.97 0.87 10.34
C SER A 208 -0.04 -0.21 10.90
N GLY A 209 -0.61 -1.37 11.23
CA GLY A 209 0.15 -2.58 11.56
C GLY A 209 0.41 -2.81 13.04
N GLU A 210 1.68 -2.66 13.45
CA GLU A 210 2.32 -3.31 14.61
C GLU A 210 1.55 -3.23 15.94
N VAL A 211 0.87 -2.13 16.21
CA VAL A 211 0.07 -1.93 17.43
C VAL A 211 -1.42 -1.97 17.12
N GLY A 212 -2.18 -2.64 17.98
CA GLY A 212 -3.65 -2.64 17.91
C GLY A 212 -4.24 -1.27 18.28
N PRO A 213 -5.57 -1.09 18.13
CA PRO A 213 -6.24 0.19 18.34
C PRO A 213 -5.95 0.86 19.68
N SER A 214 -5.79 0.08 20.74
CA SER A 214 -5.46 0.61 22.08
C SER A 214 -4.08 1.26 22.13
N GLY A 215 -3.10 0.76 21.37
CA GLY A 215 -1.75 1.33 21.35
C GLY A 215 -1.67 2.58 20.49
N SER A 216 -2.44 2.62 19.39
CA SER A 216 -2.45 3.76 18.45
C SER A 216 -3.20 4.99 18.96
N LEU A 217 -4.04 4.85 19.99
CA LEU A 217 -4.91 5.92 20.52
C LEU A 217 -4.46 6.44 21.91
N THR A 218 -3.26 6.05 22.36
CA THR A 218 -2.68 6.46 23.65
C THR A 218 -1.87 7.73 23.51
#